data_AF-A0A348ZYM6-F1
#
_entry.id   AF-A0A348ZYM6-F1
#
_cell.length_a   1.000
_cell.length_b   1.000
_cell.length_c   1.000
_cell.angle_alpha   90.00
_cell.angle_beta   90.00
_cell.angle_gamma   90.00
#
_symmetry.space_group_name_H-M   'P 1'
#
loop_
_entity.id
_entity.type
_entity.pdbx_description
1 polymer ?
#
loop_
_entity_poly.entity_id
_entity_poly.type
_entity_poly.pdbx_seq_one_letter_code
_entity_poly.pdbx_strand_id
1 'polypeptide(L)'
;MAVNDISLTAGMRSNLLSLQKTVDLLNRTQNRLSTGKKVNSAIDNPVSFFAAQALTSRASKIDSLKDAMGQAIQTIAAADKGITAITAM
;
A
#
# COMPACT_ATOMS: atom_id res chain seq x y z
N MET A 1 -41.81 12.56 -18.06
CA MET A 1 -41.31 11.26 -18.53
C MET A 1 -41.60 10.26 -17.43
N ALA A 2 -42.53 9.34 -17.67
CA ALA A 2 -42.86 8.29 -16.73
C ALA A 2 -41.58 7.51 -16.42
N VAL A 3 -41.09 7.64 -15.19
CA VAL A 3 -40.28 6.58 -14.60
C VAL A 3 -41.23 5.40 -14.59
N ASN A 4 -41.06 4.48 -15.55
CA ASN A 4 -41.67 3.18 -15.46
C ASN A 4 -41.26 2.66 -14.08
N ASP A 5 -42.19 2.73 -13.13
CA ASP A 5 -42.15 1.93 -11.93
C ASP A 5 -42.08 0.50 -12.47
N ILE A 6 -40.86 0.01 -12.67
CA ILE A 6 -40.63 -1.40 -12.90
C ILE A 6 -41.13 -1.99 -11.58
N SER A 7 -42.38 -2.45 -11.59
CA SER A 7 -43.04 -3.12 -10.48
C SER A 7 -42.36 -4.48 -10.35
N LEU A 8 -41.11 -4.44 -9.90
CA LEU A 8 -40.34 -5.60 -9.55
C LEU A 8 -41.11 -6.26 -8.42
N THR A 9 -41.72 -7.39 -8.72
CA THR A 9 -42.34 -8.25 -7.70
C THR A 9 -41.33 -8.45 -6.57
N ALA A 10 -41.79 -8.64 -5.34
CA ALA A 10 -40.89 -8.75 -4.18
C ALA A 10 -39.76 -9.78 -4.40
N GLY A 11 -40.04 -10.87 -5.13
CA GLY A 11 -39.06 -11.87 -5.55
C GLY A 11 -38.00 -11.35 -6.54
N MET A 12 -38.38 -10.55 -7.55
CA MET A 12 -37.42 -9.97 -8.51
C MET A 12 -36.48 -8.95 -7.86
N ARG A 13 -36.95 -8.15 -6.88
CA ARG A 13 -36.06 -7.25 -6.10
C ARG A 13 -35.08 -8.02 -5.23
N SER A 14 -35.52 -9.11 -4.60
CA SER A 14 -34.64 -9.96 -3.78
C SER A 14 -33.53 -10.61 -4.63
N ASN A 15 -33.88 -11.10 -5.82
CA ASN A 15 -32.91 -11.62 -6.77
C ASN A 15 -31.94 -10.53 -7.26
N LEU A 16 -32.46 -9.35 -7.64
CA LEU A 16 -31.63 -8.23 -8.07
C LEU A 16 -30.68 -7.75 -6.97
N LEU A 17 -31.13 -7.64 -5.72
CA LEU A 17 -30.29 -7.31 -4.58
C LEU A 17 -29.18 -8.36 -4.37
N SER A 18 -29.51 -9.63 -4.59
CA SER A 18 -28.52 -10.71 -4.49
C SER A 18 -27.48 -10.62 -5.61
N LEU A 19 -27.90 -10.32 -6.84
CA LEU A 19 -27.00 -10.06 -7.97
C LEU A 19 -26.12 -8.84 -7.74
N GLN A 20 -26.66 -7.74 -7.19
CA GLN A 20 -25.89 -6.55 -6.84
C GLN A 20 -24.80 -6.87 -5.81
N LYS A 21 -25.13 -7.63 -4.74
CA LYS A 21 -24.13 -8.09 -3.76
C LYS A 21 -23.04 -8.94 -4.40
N THR A 22 -23.40 -9.81 -5.35
CA THR A 22 -22.42 -10.63 -6.09
C THR A 22 -21.50 -9.75 -6.95
N VAL A 23 -22.04 -8.73 -7.63
CA VAL A 23 -21.23 -7.77 -8.39
C VAL A 23 -20.27 -7.02 -7.48
N ASP A 24 -20.69 -6.59 -6.30
CA ASP A 24 -19.82 -5.93 -5.32
C ASP A 24 -18.69 -6.86 -4.84
N LEU A 25 -19.00 -8.13 -4.57
CA LEU A 25 -17.99 -9.14 -4.20
C LEU A 25 -16.99 -9.39 -5.34
N LEU A 26 -17.47 -9.42 -6.58
CA LEU A 26 -16.63 -9.59 -7.77
C LEU A 26 -15.70 -8.39 -7.94
N ASN A 27 -16.22 -7.16 -7.84
CA ASN A 27 -15.43 -5.93 -7.90
C ASN A 27 -14.34 -5.89 -6.81
N ARG A 28 -14.68 -6.26 -5.57
CA ARG A 28 -13.71 -6.35 -4.48
C ARG A 28 -12.63 -7.39 -4.74
N THR A 29 -13.00 -8.54 -5.30
CA THR A 29 -12.06 -9.62 -5.63
C THR A 29 -11.11 -9.19 -6.75
N GLN A 30 -11.63 -8.55 -7.81
CA GLN A 30 -10.80 -8.00 -8.88
C GLN A 30 -9.83 -6.93 -8.38
N ASN A 31 -10.29 -6.04 -7.49
CA ASN A 31 -9.41 -5.04 -6.88
C ASN A 31 -8.27 -5.69 -6.08
N ARG A 32 -8.58 -6.72 -5.26
CA ARG A 32 -7.57 -7.47 -4.51
C ARG A 32 -6.61 -8.23 -5.41
N LEU A 33 -7.09 -8.81 -6.51
CA LEU A 33 -6.26 -9.52 -7.47
C LEU A 33 -5.32 -8.56 -8.21
N SER A 34 -5.82 -7.38 -8.62
CA SER A 34 -5.03 -6.38 -9.33
C SER A 34 -3.92 -5.77 -8.47
N THR A 35 -4.12 -5.63 -7.16
CA THR A 35 -3.12 -5.03 -6.26
C THR A 35 -2.30 -6.04 -5.49
N GLY A 36 -2.74 -7.30 -5.44
CA GLY A 36 -2.19 -8.34 -4.56
C GLY A 36 -2.39 -8.07 -3.06
N LYS A 37 -3.09 -7.00 -2.67
CA LYS A 37 -3.27 -6.62 -1.26
C LYS A 37 -4.66 -7.01 -0.78
N LYS A 38 -4.73 -7.63 0.39
CA LYS A 38 -5.98 -7.94 1.08
C LYS A 38 -6.76 -6.67 1.50
N VAL A 39 -6.02 -5.62 1.87
CA VAL A 39 -6.54 -4.33 2.34
C VAL A 39 -5.99 -3.26 1.41
N ASN A 40 -6.84 -2.69 0.56
CA ASN A 40 -6.46 -1.67 -0.40
C ASN A 40 -6.78 -0.26 0.08
N SER A 41 -7.80 -0.14 0.93
CA SER A 41 -8.30 1.14 1.42
C SER A 41 -8.53 1.11 2.93
N ALA A 42 -8.65 2.30 3.53
CA ALA A 42 -9.05 2.43 4.94
C ALA A 42 -10.47 1.89 5.21
N ILE A 43 -11.33 1.79 4.18
CA ILE A 43 -12.68 1.21 4.28
C ILE A 43 -12.61 -0.33 4.40
N ASP A 44 -11.61 -0.98 3.80
CA ASP A 44 -11.45 -2.44 3.87
C ASP A 44 -11.05 -2.91 5.28
N ASN A 45 -10.09 -2.21 5.90
CA ASN A 45 -9.71 -2.38 7.31
C ASN A 45 -8.83 -1.19 7.73
N PRO A 46 -9.34 -0.26 8.55
CA PRO A 46 -8.60 0.95 8.91
C PRO A 46 -7.35 0.62 9.73
N VAL A 47 -7.44 -0.31 10.69
CA VAL A 47 -6.32 -0.69 11.56
C VAL A 47 -5.16 -1.24 10.74
N SER A 48 -5.42 -2.21 9.87
CA SER A 48 -4.38 -2.81 9.03
C SER A 48 -3.82 -1.82 8.00
N PHE A 49 -4.67 -0.98 7.40
CA PHE A 49 -4.25 0.01 6.41
C PHE A 49 -3.29 1.04 7.02
N PHE A 50 -3.67 1.66 8.14
CA PHE A 50 -2.83 2.68 8.78
C PHE A 50 -1.58 2.08 9.44
N ALA A 51 -1.65 0.86 9.99
CA ALA A 51 -0.46 0.17 10.48
C ALA A 51 0.54 -0.11 9.34
N ALA A 52 0.07 -0.61 8.19
CA ALA A 52 0.92 -0.83 7.02
C ALA A 52 1.51 0.48 6.48
N GLN A 53 0.72 1.56 6.48
CA GLN A 53 1.20 2.89 6.08
C GLN A 53 2.31 3.40 7.00
N ALA A 54 2.14 3.28 8.31
CA ALA A 54 3.15 3.68 9.29
C ALA A 54 4.45 2.87 9.13
N LEU A 55 4.34 1.56 8.92
CA LEU A 55 5.47 0.67 8.66
C LEU A 55 6.19 1.03 7.34
N THR A 56 5.44 1.33 6.28
CA THR A 56 6.01 1.76 4.99
C THR A 56 6.78 3.07 5.15
N SER A 57 6.19 4.07 5.83
CA SER A 57 6.88 5.33 6.11
C SER A 57 8.13 5.13 6.96
N ARG A 58 8.13 4.18 7.90
CA ARG A 58 9.32 3.83 8.69
C ARG A 58 10.40 3.18 7.83
N ALA A 59 10.03 2.26 6.94
CA ALA A 59 10.98 1.62 6.02
C ALA A 59 11.68 2.67 5.14
N SER A 60 10.94 3.60 4.54
CA SER A 60 11.53 4.68 3.73
C SER A 60 12.51 5.58 4.52
N LYS A 61 12.21 5.84 5.80
CA LYS A 61 13.14 6.56 6.68
C LYS A 61 14.41 5.76 6.96
N ILE A 62 14.29 4.44 7.17
CA ILE A 62 15.43 3.55 7.36
C ILE A 62 16.29 3.48 6.11
N ASP A 63 15.69 3.42 4.92
CA ASP A 63 16.43 3.43 3.64
C ASP A 63 17.22 4.74 3.48
N SER A 64 16.58 5.88 3.75
CA SER A 64 17.26 7.19 3.70
C SER A 64 18.43 7.27 4.71
N LEU A 65 18.25 6.72 5.91
CA LEU A 65 19.31 6.66 6.92
C LEU A 65 20.46 5.74 6.46
N LYS A 66 20.14 4.59 5.86
CA LYS A 66 21.12 3.65 5.33
C LYS A 66 21.98 4.30 4.24
N ASP A 67 21.39 5.10 3.36
CA ASP A 67 22.13 5.83 2.32
C ASP A 67 23.08 6.86 2.93
N ALA A 68 22.61 7.64 3.90
CA ALA A 68 23.45 8.59 4.63
C ALA A 68 24.61 7.90 5.37
N MET A 69 24.36 6.74 5.98
CA MET A 69 25.40 5.92 6.60
C MET A 69 26.41 5.41 5.57
N GLY A 70 25.94 4.98 4.39
CA GLY A 70 26.82 4.58 3.29
C GLY A 70 27.76 5.70 2.84
N GLN A 71 27.25 6.93 2.74
CA GLN A 71 28.07 8.11 2.45
C GLN A 71 29.07 8.41 3.58
N ALA A 72 28.63 8.34 4.85
CA ALA A 72 29.51 8.55 5.99
C ALA A 72 30.66 7.53 6.04
N ILE A 73 30.38 6.26 5.74
CA ILE A 73 31.40 5.20 5.66
C ILE A 73 32.42 5.53 4.56
N GLN A 74 31.99 5.97 3.38
CA GLN A 74 32.90 6.34 2.30
C GLN A 74 33.79 7.53 2.68
N THR A 75 33.22 8.54 3.34
CA THR A 75 33.97 9.69 3.86
C THR A 75 35.02 9.25 4.89
N ILE A 76 34.67 8.40 5.83
CA ILE A 76 35.59 7.87 6.83
C ILE A 76 36.70 7.04 6.16
N ALA A 77 36.36 6.19 5.18
CA ALA A 77 37.35 5.40 4.45
C ALA A 77 38.32 6.27 3.64
N ALA A 78 37.86 7.38 3.06
CA ALA A 78 38.73 8.34 2.38
C ALA A 78 39.64 9.08 3.38
N ALA A 79 39.11 9.48 4.54
CA ALA A 79 39.89 10.10 5.61
C ALA A 79 40.96 9.13 6.15
N ASP A 80 40.61 7.87 6.38
CA ASP A 80 41.52 6.81 6.83
C ASP A 80 42.68 6.58 5.86
N LYS A 81 42.39 6.51 4.56
CA LYS A 81 43.42 6.45 3.50
C LYS A 81 44.32 7.68 3.51
N GLY A 82 43.75 8.87 3.68
CA GLY A 82 44.50 10.12 3.75
C GLY A 82 45.46 10.17 4.94
N ILE A 83 44.98 9.80 6.14
CA ILE A 83 45.79 9.75 7.37
C ILE A 83 46.89 8.70 7.25
N THR A 84 46.58 7.52 6.70
CA THR A 84 47.57 6.46 6.48
C THR A 84 48.67 6.91 5.53
N ALA A 85 48.32 7.60 4.44
CA ALA A 85 49.29 8.16 3.51
C ALA A 85 50.22 9.17 4.18
N ILE A 86 49.70 10.05 5.05
CA ILE A 86 50.52 11.02 5.81
C ILE A 86 51.43 10.31 6.82
N THR A 87 50.93 9.27 7.49
CA THR A 87 51.66 8.54 8.54
C THR A 87 52.78 7.66 7.95
N ALA A 88 52.65 7.24 6.69
CA ALA A 88 53.65 6.47 5.97
C ALA A 88 54.75 7.31 5.31
N MET A 89 54.69 8.65 5.41
CA MET A 89 55.75 9.58 5.01
C MET A 89 56.79 9.72 6.12
#